data_AF-A0A9P6WUT8-F1
#
_entry.id   AF-A0A9P6WUT8-F1
#
_cell.length_a   1.000
_cell.length_b   1.000
_cell.length_c   1.000
_cell.angle_alpha   90.00
_cell.angle_beta   90.00
_cell.angle_gamma   90.00
#
_symmetry.space_group_name_H-M   'P 1'
#
loop_
_entity.id
_entity.type
_entity.pdbx_description
1 polymer ?
#
loop_
_entity_poly.entity_id
_entity_poly.type
_entity_poly.pdbx_seq_one_letter_code
_entity_poly.pdbx_strand_id
1 'polypeptide(L)'
;MDSTLSFGLPRVDQSGPLREGIALWGELKPLLTQEALVERALAYCDWAVARGLLAIRSHVDVCDPRLLATEALLHVREKVKPYLDLQLVAFPQDGVLRAPGALDNLKRALDMGVDVVGGIPHFERTMQDGAESVRILCELAAERGLRVDMHCAESDDPL
;
A
#
# COMPACT_ATOMS: atom_id res chain seq x y z
N MET A 1 2.14 0.22 5.63
CA MET A 1 3.17 0.48 6.67
C MET A 1 4.14 1.58 6.23
N ASP A 2 4.19 1.90 4.96
CA ASP A 2 4.78 3.11 4.40
C ASP A 2 4.26 4.41 5.06
N SER A 3 3.01 4.42 5.49
CA SER A 3 2.39 5.54 6.24
C SER A 3 2.46 5.43 7.77
N THR A 4 3.00 4.35 8.36
CA THR A 4 2.96 4.23 9.84
C THR A 4 3.79 5.31 10.51
N LEU A 5 3.28 5.85 11.63
CA LEU A 5 3.96 6.87 12.43
C LEU A 5 4.29 8.16 11.64
N SER A 6 3.50 8.50 10.61
CA SER A 6 3.67 9.73 9.81
C SER A 6 2.76 10.89 10.26
N PHE A 7 2.15 10.81 11.45
CA PHE A 7 1.24 11.87 11.91
C PHE A 7 1.95 13.24 11.92
N GLY A 8 1.29 14.24 11.33
CA GLY A 8 1.83 15.59 11.20
C GLY A 8 2.74 15.80 9.98
N LEU A 9 2.96 14.79 9.14
CA LEU A 9 3.73 14.88 7.91
C LEU A 9 2.80 14.76 6.68
N PRO A 10 2.82 15.72 5.73
CA PRO A 10 3.55 16.98 5.75
C PRO A 10 2.88 18.06 6.62
N ARG A 11 1.63 17.81 7.03
CA ARG A 11 0.83 18.63 7.95
C ARG A 11 -0.22 17.75 8.62
N VAL A 12 -0.91 18.28 9.63
CA VAL A 12 -2.01 17.57 10.31
C VAL A 12 -3.27 17.63 9.45
N ASP A 13 -3.92 16.48 9.28
CA ASP A 13 -5.26 16.37 8.69
C ASP A 13 -6.27 17.16 9.53
N GLN A 14 -6.96 18.11 8.90
CA GLN A 14 -7.88 19.01 9.60
C GLN A 14 -9.32 18.49 9.57
N SER A 15 -9.70 17.76 8.51
CA SER A 15 -11.10 17.38 8.30
C SER A 15 -11.38 15.94 8.69
N GLY A 16 -10.47 15.00 8.46
CA GLY A 16 -10.59 13.58 8.83
C GLY A 16 -11.15 12.58 7.79
N PRO A 17 -11.81 12.96 6.67
CA PRO A 17 -12.19 12.02 5.62
C PRO A 17 -11.00 11.45 4.84
N LEU A 18 -11.19 10.23 4.31
CA LEU A 18 -10.24 9.50 3.45
C LEU A 18 -9.65 10.36 2.31
N ARG A 19 -10.47 11.21 1.68
CA ARG A 19 -10.02 12.05 0.56
C ARG A 19 -8.93 13.05 0.95
N GLU A 20 -9.00 13.62 2.15
CA GLU A 20 -7.92 14.49 2.64
C GLU A 20 -6.66 13.65 2.94
N GLY A 21 -6.82 12.47 3.54
CA GLY A 21 -5.72 11.53 3.77
C GLY A 21 -4.97 11.14 2.49
N ILE A 22 -5.70 10.82 1.40
CA ILE A 22 -5.10 10.50 0.09
C ILE A 22 -4.35 11.72 -0.47
N ALA A 23 -4.93 12.92 -0.36
CA ALA A 23 -4.27 14.14 -0.82
C ALA A 23 -2.98 14.44 -0.02
N LEU A 24 -3.03 14.32 1.30
CA LEU A 24 -1.89 14.47 2.20
C LEU A 24 -0.78 13.46 1.90
N TRP A 25 -1.15 12.21 1.65
CA TRP A 25 -0.20 11.18 1.23
C TRP A 25 0.41 11.53 -0.14
N GLY A 26 -0.38 12.06 -1.07
CA GLY A 26 0.09 12.63 -2.34
C GLY A 26 1.11 13.76 -2.17
N GLU A 27 0.90 14.65 -1.20
CA GLU A 27 1.85 15.71 -0.84
C GLU A 27 3.14 15.14 -0.20
N LEU A 28 3.03 14.06 0.59
CA LEU A 28 4.17 13.44 1.28
C LEU A 28 5.05 12.60 0.36
N LYS A 29 4.45 11.85 -0.58
CA LYS A 29 5.12 10.89 -1.48
C LYS A 29 6.44 11.41 -2.07
N PRO A 30 6.51 12.62 -2.67
CA PRO A 30 7.75 13.15 -3.23
C PRO A 30 8.88 13.38 -2.22
N LEU A 31 8.52 13.63 -0.95
CA LEU A 31 9.44 13.95 0.14
C LEU A 31 9.95 12.72 0.91
N LEU A 32 9.41 11.54 0.61
CA LEU A 32 9.80 10.30 1.28
C LEU A 32 11.28 9.97 1.03
N THR A 33 11.97 9.55 2.09
CA THR A 33 13.29 8.92 2.04
C THR A 33 13.18 7.48 2.52
N GLN A 34 14.04 6.61 2.00
CA GLN A 34 14.03 5.19 2.36
C GLN A 34 14.35 5.02 3.84
N GLU A 35 15.31 5.78 4.37
CA GLU A 35 15.71 5.75 5.77
C GLU A 35 14.55 6.07 6.71
N ALA A 36 13.80 7.15 6.43
CA ALA A 36 12.68 7.56 7.28
C ALA A 36 11.51 6.56 7.24
N LEU A 37 11.30 5.87 6.13
CA LEU A 37 10.31 4.79 6.02
C LEU A 37 10.73 3.57 6.83
N VAL A 38 11.98 3.13 6.69
CA VAL A 38 12.53 1.98 7.41
C VAL A 38 12.52 2.22 8.91
N GLU A 39 12.93 3.41 9.37
CA GLU A 39 12.95 3.78 10.78
C GLU A 39 11.54 3.70 11.40
N ARG A 40 10.55 4.33 10.76
CA ARG A 40 9.15 4.32 11.25
C ARG A 40 8.55 2.92 11.24
N ALA A 41 8.79 2.16 10.18
CA ALA A 41 8.25 0.80 10.05
C ALA A 41 8.85 -0.15 11.09
N LEU A 42 10.16 -0.09 11.35
CA LEU A 42 10.80 -0.88 12.40
C LEU A 42 10.29 -0.51 13.80
N ALA A 43 10.15 0.79 14.09
CA ALA A 43 9.58 1.24 15.36
C ALA A 43 8.15 0.70 15.58
N TYR A 44 7.33 0.68 14.53
CA TYR A 44 6.00 0.06 14.60
C TYR A 44 6.07 -1.46 14.82
N CYS A 45 6.98 -2.18 14.14
CA CYS A 45 7.19 -3.60 14.36
C CYS A 45 7.54 -3.92 15.82
N ASP A 46 8.44 -3.15 16.43
CA ASP A 46 8.81 -3.31 17.84
C ASP A 46 7.59 -3.12 18.76
N TRP A 47 6.75 -2.10 18.49
CA TRP A 47 5.52 -1.86 19.24
C TRP A 47 4.50 -2.99 19.08
N ALA A 48 4.38 -3.53 17.87
CA ALA A 48 3.48 -4.62 17.55
C ALA A 48 3.89 -5.90 18.30
N VAL A 49 5.17 -6.27 18.24
CA VAL A 49 5.73 -7.45 18.91
C VAL A 49 5.64 -7.31 20.43
N ALA A 50 5.91 -6.12 20.99
CA ALA A 50 5.73 -5.86 22.42
C ALA A 50 4.28 -6.06 22.91
N ARG A 51 3.30 -6.03 22.00
CA ARG A 51 1.88 -6.31 22.26
C ARG A 51 1.45 -7.72 21.84
N GLY A 52 2.39 -8.59 21.49
CA GLY A 52 2.13 -9.99 21.14
C GLY A 52 1.69 -10.22 19.68
N LEU A 53 1.81 -9.21 18.80
CA LEU A 53 1.58 -9.40 17.37
C LEU A 53 2.81 -10.02 16.73
N LEU A 54 2.64 -11.23 16.18
CA LEU A 54 3.72 -12.00 15.54
C LEU A 54 3.55 -12.13 14.02
N ALA A 55 2.44 -11.64 13.48
CA ALA A 55 2.19 -11.60 12.04
C ALA A 55 1.48 -10.30 11.64
N ILE A 56 1.94 -9.67 10.57
CA ILE A 56 1.38 -8.44 10.01
C ILE A 56 1.24 -8.60 8.50
N ARG A 57 0.08 -8.21 7.95
CA ARG A 57 -0.06 -7.91 6.53
C ARG A 57 -0.15 -6.41 6.36
N SER A 58 0.66 -5.86 5.46
CA SER A 58 0.71 -4.43 5.20
C SER A 58 0.60 -4.13 3.71
N HIS A 59 -0.29 -3.22 3.37
CA HIS A 59 -0.29 -2.56 2.07
C HIS A 59 0.91 -1.62 1.94
N VAL A 60 1.43 -1.52 0.71
CA VAL A 60 2.47 -0.58 0.29
C VAL A 60 2.04 0.10 -1.00
N ASP A 61 2.06 1.42 -1.01
CA ASP A 61 1.71 2.21 -2.17
C ASP A 61 2.72 1.99 -3.31
N VAL A 62 2.21 1.62 -4.48
CA VAL A 62 3.00 1.40 -5.72
C VAL A 62 2.77 2.49 -6.76
N CYS A 63 2.04 3.56 -6.44
CA CYS A 63 1.74 4.65 -7.38
C CYS A 63 2.94 5.60 -7.60
N ASP A 64 3.99 5.54 -6.76
CA ASP A 64 5.27 6.20 -7.03
C ASP A 64 6.17 5.32 -7.93
N PRO A 65 6.55 5.76 -9.15
CA PRO A 65 7.37 4.97 -10.07
C PRO A 65 8.77 4.62 -9.55
N ARG A 66 9.26 5.34 -8.53
CA ARG A 66 10.50 5.01 -7.82
C ARG A 66 10.39 3.70 -7.04
N LEU A 67 9.18 3.27 -6.66
CA LEU A 67 8.92 2.13 -5.78
C LEU A 67 9.72 2.15 -4.46
N LEU A 68 10.11 3.34 -4.02
CA LEU A 68 10.97 3.56 -2.86
C LEU A 68 10.35 2.98 -1.57
N ALA A 69 9.04 3.12 -1.39
CA ALA A 69 8.32 2.52 -0.27
C ALA A 69 8.30 0.98 -0.32
N THR A 70 8.22 0.40 -1.52
CA THR A 70 8.30 -1.06 -1.70
C THR A 70 9.67 -1.57 -1.32
N GLU A 71 10.75 -0.95 -1.81
CA GLU A 71 12.12 -1.31 -1.44
C GLU A 71 12.36 -1.19 0.07
N ALA A 72 11.90 -0.09 0.67
CA ALA A 72 12.00 0.14 2.11
C ALA A 72 11.34 -0.98 2.93
N LEU A 73 10.11 -1.36 2.59
CA LEU A 73 9.37 -2.35 3.36
C LEU A 73 9.84 -3.80 3.10
N LEU A 74 10.37 -4.10 1.92
CA LEU A 74 11.07 -5.37 1.67
C LEU A 74 12.32 -5.49 2.55
N HIS A 75 13.09 -4.40 2.71
CA HIS A 75 14.22 -4.36 3.63
C HIS A 75 13.80 -4.54 5.10
N VAL A 76 12.69 -3.91 5.50
CA VAL A 76 12.11 -4.11 6.84
C VAL A 76 11.70 -5.56 7.04
N ARG A 77 11.04 -6.18 6.06
CA ARG A 77 10.63 -7.59 6.11
C ARG A 77 11.81 -8.51 6.43
N GLU A 78 12.95 -8.32 5.75
CA GLU A 78 14.15 -9.14 6.03
C GLU A 78 14.71 -8.91 7.44
N LYS A 79 14.68 -7.67 7.95
CA LYS A 79 15.16 -7.35 9.30
C LYS A 79 14.31 -7.96 10.41
N VAL A 80 12.99 -8.00 10.23
CA VAL A 80 12.05 -8.45 11.27
C VAL A 80 11.73 -9.94 11.21
N LYS A 81 12.08 -10.60 10.10
CA LYS A 81 11.87 -12.04 9.84
C LYS A 81 12.21 -12.98 11.00
N PRO A 82 13.25 -12.76 11.83
CA PRO A 82 13.54 -13.67 12.95
C PRO A 82 12.46 -13.72 14.04
N TYR A 83 11.55 -12.75 14.09
CA TYR A 83 10.58 -12.62 15.19
C TYR A 83 9.19 -12.12 14.77
N LEU A 84 8.98 -11.74 13.52
CA LEU A 84 7.72 -11.20 13.00
C LEU A 84 7.53 -11.61 11.53
N ASP A 85 6.40 -12.22 11.22
CA ASP A 85 6.00 -12.54 9.85
C ASP A 85 5.36 -11.31 9.20
N LEU A 86 6.08 -10.65 8.28
CA LEU A 86 5.58 -9.49 7.55
C LEU A 86 5.23 -9.86 6.10
N GLN A 87 3.94 -9.79 5.75
CA GLN A 87 3.43 -9.96 4.39
C GLN A 87 3.11 -8.61 3.76
N LEU A 88 3.50 -8.41 2.50
CA LEU A 88 3.28 -7.15 1.79
C LEU A 88 2.22 -7.30 0.69
N VAL A 89 1.39 -6.26 0.53
CA VAL A 89 0.38 -6.14 -0.53
C VAL A 89 0.76 -4.99 -1.47
N ALA A 90 0.92 -5.27 -2.76
CA ALA A 90 1.19 -4.26 -3.78
C ALA A 90 -0.10 -3.47 -4.03
N PHE A 91 -0.16 -2.23 -3.52
CA PHE A 91 -1.40 -1.48 -3.42
C PHE A 91 -1.38 -0.23 -4.31
N PRO A 92 -2.20 -0.18 -5.38
CA PRO A 92 -2.30 0.99 -6.24
C PRO A 92 -3.23 2.04 -5.62
N GLN A 93 -2.74 2.76 -4.59
CA GLN A 93 -3.52 3.72 -3.78
C GLN A 93 -4.28 4.77 -4.61
N ASP A 94 -3.68 5.24 -5.70
CA ASP A 94 -4.25 6.27 -6.57
C ASP A 94 -5.15 5.69 -7.69
N GLY A 95 -5.44 4.38 -7.65
CA GLY A 95 -6.21 3.61 -8.63
C GLY A 95 -5.34 3.05 -9.77
N VAL A 96 -5.57 1.78 -10.15
CA VAL A 96 -4.77 1.07 -11.16
C VAL A 96 -5.09 1.51 -12.58
N LEU A 97 -6.33 1.92 -12.84
CA LEU A 97 -6.75 2.49 -14.13
C LEU A 97 -6.76 4.03 -14.10
N ARG A 98 -6.86 4.62 -12.91
CA ARG A 98 -6.85 6.07 -12.70
C ARG A 98 -5.46 6.70 -12.77
N ALA A 99 -4.43 6.07 -12.21
CA ALA A 99 -3.08 6.63 -12.13
C ALA A 99 -2.17 6.12 -13.26
N PRO A 100 -1.48 7.02 -14.00
CA PRO A 100 -0.57 6.60 -15.07
C PRO A 100 0.54 5.68 -14.58
N GLY A 101 0.72 4.54 -15.25
CA GLY A 101 1.79 3.57 -14.95
C GLY A 101 1.56 2.73 -13.69
N ALA A 102 0.42 2.86 -13.00
CA ALA A 102 0.14 2.13 -11.76
C ALA A 102 0.15 0.61 -11.96
N LEU A 103 -0.42 0.10 -13.05
CA LEU A 103 -0.39 -1.34 -13.36
C LEU A 103 1.04 -1.87 -13.57
N ASP A 104 1.88 -1.11 -14.26
CA ASP A 104 3.27 -1.50 -14.53
C ASP A 104 4.11 -1.46 -13.24
N ASN A 105 3.91 -0.44 -12.41
CA ASN A 105 4.54 -0.36 -11.09
C ASN A 105 4.09 -1.49 -10.17
N LEU A 106 2.80 -1.85 -10.21
CA LEU A 106 2.27 -2.98 -9.46
C LEU A 106 2.96 -4.27 -9.89
N LYS A 107 3.06 -4.55 -11.20
CA LYS A 107 3.80 -5.72 -11.72
C LYS A 107 5.26 -5.72 -11.27
N ARG A 108 5.95 -4.58 -11.36
CA ARG A 108 7.33 -4.42 -10.87
C ARG A 108 7.45 -4.71 -9.37
N ALA A 109 6.53 -4.21 -8.55
CA ALA A 109 6.52 -4.48 -7.11
C ALA A 109 6.33 -5.97 -6.81
N LEU A 110 5.46 -6.66 -7.55
CA LEU A 110 5.33 -8.12 -7.45
C LEU A 110 6.61 -8.84 -7.88
N ASP A 111 7.28 -8.39 -8.94
CA ASP A 111 8.57 -8.94 -9.41
C ASP A 111 9.69 -8.75 -8.36
N MET A 112 9.60 -7.70 -7.52
CA MET A 112 10.51 -7.47 -6.40
C MET A 112 10.25 -8.39 -5.19
N GLY A 113 9.17 -9.17 -5.20
CA GLY A 113 8.84 -10.14 -4.16
C GLY A 113 7.78 -9.68 -3.16
N VAL A 114 6.89 -8.76 -3.55
CA VAL A 114 5.66 -8.47 -2.80
C VAL A 114 4.67 -9.64 -2.96
N ASP A 115 4.00 -10.02 -1.87
CA ASP A 115 3.35 -11.33 -1.74
C ASP A 115 1.90 -11.40 -2.26
N VAL A 116 1.22 -10.25 -2.32
CA VAL A 116 -0.24 -10.15 -2.52
C VAL A 116 -0.57 -9.01 -3.48
N VAL A 117 -1.55 -9.23 -4.35
CA VAL A 117 -2.09 -8.21 -5.25
C VAL A 117 -3.17 -7.41 -4.52
N GLY A 118 -3.03 -6.09 -4.45
CA GLY A 118 -4.05 -5.20 -3.91
C GLY A 118 -4.77 -4.36 -4.96
N GLY A 119 -5.72 -3.55 -4.51
CA GLY A 119 -6.51 -2.66 -5.37
C GLY A 119 -7.51 -1.83 -4.60
N ILE A 120 -8.06 -0.81 -5.25
CA ILE A 120 -8.97 0.19 -4.67
C ILE A 120 -10.12 0.54 -5.64
N PRO A 121 -10.99 -0.43 -6.01
CA PRO A 121 -11.95 -0.28 -7.11
C PRO A 121 -12.91 0.91 -6.94
N HIS A 122 -13.29 1.23 -5.71
CA HIS A 122 -14.20 2.34 -5.39
C HIS A 122 -13.57 3.72 -5.62
N PHE A 123 -12.25 3.80 -5.80
CA PHE A 123 -11.54 5.06 -6.07
C PHE A 123 -11.22 5.27 -7.56
N GLU A 124 -11.51 4.27 -8.40
CA GLU A 124 -11.47 4.43 -9.85
C GLU A 124 -12.49 5.50 -10.31
N ARG A 125 -12.33 6.02 -11.53
CA ARG A 125 -13.13 7.16 -12.00
C ARG A 125 -14.60 6.81 -12.23
N THR A 126 -14.89 5.56 -12.57
CA THR A 126 -16.22 5.07 -12.90
C THR A 126 -16.46 3.69 -12.30
N MET A 127 -17.73 3.29 -12.16
CA MET A 127 -18.09 1.93 -11.72
C MET A 127 -17.59 0.86 -12.69
N GLN A 128 -17.58 1.15 -13.99
CA GLN A 128 -17.05 0.27 -15.02
C GLN A 128 -15.54 0.08 -14.85
N ASP A 129 -14.79 1.16 -14.61
CA ASP A 129 -13.36 1.07 -14.33
C ASP A 129 -13.10 0.34 -13.01
N GLY A 130 -13.94 0.55 -11.99
CA GLY A 130 -13.89 -0.20 -10.73
C GLY A 130 -14.03 -1.70 -10.97
N ALA A 131 -15.04 -2.13 -11.73
CA ALA A 131 -15.23 -3.54 -12.08
C ALA A 131 -14.07 -4.11 -12.93
N GLU A 132 -13.60 -3.33 -13.91
CA GLU A 132 -12.48 -3.72 -14.78
C GLU A 132 -11.17 -3.83 -14.00
N SER A 133 -10.92 -2.94 -13.05
CA SER A 133 -9.74 -2.99 -12.17
C SER A 133 -9.70 -4.30 -11.36
N VAL A 134 -10.85 -4.73 -10.81
CA VAL A 134 -10.96 -6.01 -10.10
C VAL A 134 -10.64 -7.18 -11.02
N ARG A 135 -11.22 -7.19 -12.24
CA ARG A 135 -10.96 -8.25 -13.22
C ARG A 135 -9.47 -8.37 -13.53
N ILE A 136 -8.82 -7.27 -13.90
CA ILE A 136 -7.39 -7.21 -14.24
C ILE A 136 -6.52 -7.71 -13.08
N LEU A 137 -6.78 -7.23 -11.86
CA LEU A 137 -5.96 -7.54 -10.70
C LEU A 137 -6.15 -9.00 -10.24
N CYS A 138 -7.37 -9.52 -10.29
CA CYS A 138 -7.64 -10.94 -9.99
C CYS A 138 -7.04 -11.88 -11.03
N GLU A 139 -7.12 -11.54 -12.32
CA GLU A 139 -6.45 -12.30 -13.39
C GLU A 139 -4.94 -12.31 -13.19
N LEU A 140 -4.33 -11.15 -12.92
CA LEU A 140 -2.89 -11.05 -12.64
C LEU A 140 -2.47 -11.89 -11.42
N ALA A 141 -3.27 -11.87 -10.36
CA ALA A 141 -3.01 -12.70 -9.18
C ALA A 141 -3.11 -14.19 -9.51
N ALA A 142 -4.12 -14.60 -10.28
CA ALA A 142 -4.30 -15.99 -10.71
C ALA A 142 -3.15 -16.48 -11.61
N GLU A 143 -2.75 -15.67 -12.60
CA GLU A 143 -1.61 -15.95 -13.48
C GLU A 143 -0.31 -16.18 -12.70
N ARG A 144 -0.11 -15.43 -11.62
CA ARG A 144 1.10 -15.49 -10.78
C ARG A 144 0.98 -16.45 -9.59
N GLY A 145 -0.18 -17.06 -9.37
CA GLY A 145 -0.44 -17.89 -8.19
C GLY A 145 -0.39 -17.12 -6.86
N LEU A 146 -0.72 -15.83 -6.87
CA LEU A 146 -0.68 -14.95 -5.71
C LEU A 146 -2.07 -14.76 -5.09
N ARG A 147 -2.08 -14.29 -3.84
CA ARG A 147 -3.31 -13.91 -3.13
C ARG A 147 -3.79 -12.52 -3.58
N VAL A 148 -5.04 -12.20 -3.25
CA VAL A 148 -5.65 -10.89 -3.46
C VAL A 148 -6.08 -10.28 -2.11
N ASP A 149 -5.89 -8.98 -1.94
CA ASP A 149 -6.31 -8.21 -0.76
C ASP A 149 -6.68 -6.75 -1.16
N MET A 150 -7.97 -6.50 -1.34
CA MET A 150 -8.51 -5.27 -1.93
C MET A 150 -9.11 -4.34 -0.87
N HIS A 151 -8.90 -3.04 -1.01
CA HIS A 151 -9.68 -2.02 -0.31
C HIS A 151 -11.04 -1.86 -1.02
N CYS A 152 -12.03 -2.63 -0.56
CA CYS A 152 -13.37 -2.67 -1.14
C CYS A 152 -14.32 -1.73 -0.39
N ALA A 153 -14.98 -0.82 -1.12
CA ALA A 153 -16.05 0.05 -0.62
C ALA A 153 -15.72 0.81 0.68
N GLU A 154 -14.55 1.46 0.73
CA GLU A 154 -14.20 2.38 1.83
C GLU A 154 -14.87 3.75 1.63
N SER A 155 -16.20 3.70 1.53
CA SER A 155 -17.09 4.84 1.27
C SER A 155 -18.42 4.58 1.96
N ASP A 156 -19.08 5.65 2.42
CA ASP A 156 -20.43 5.59 2.98
C ASP A 156 -21.53 5.61 1.90
N ASP A 157 -21.15 5.57 0.62
CA ASP A 157 -22.08 5.55 -0.52
C ASP A 157 -22.76 4.17 -0.63
N PRO A 158 -24.10 4.08 -0.50
CA PRO A 158 -24.83 2.82 -0.64
C PRO A 158 -25.07 2.38 -2.10
N LEU A 159 -24.69 3.21 -3.09
CA LEU A 159 -24.85 2.96 -4.53
C LEU A 159 -23.55 2.49 -5.20
#